data_AF-A0A7Y4WRF4-F1
#
_entry.id   AF-A0A7Y4WRF4-F1
#
_cell.length_a   1.000
_cell.length_b   1.000
_cell.length_c   1.000
_cell.angle_alpha   90.00
_cell.angle_beta   90.00
_cell.angle_gamma   90.00
#
_symmetry.space_group_name_H-M   'P 1'
#
loop_
_entity.id
_entity.type
_entity.pdbx_description
1 polymer ?
#
loop_
_entity_poly.entity_id
_entity_poly.type
_entity_poly.pdbx_seq_one_letter_code
_entity_poly.pdbx_strand_id
1 'polypeptide(L)'
;MARLGRIFLPEQPLHVIQRGNDRRPIFFAPDDYARYREWLHLASVVNGCAIHAYVLMPNHVHLLVTPRDEDSLPKTMQSLGRRYVRHVNWSYGRSGTMWEGRYRAAMLDTEMFFLPCSRYIEMNPVRANIVKHARDYQWSSFRANACGEHDMLITPHAKYRGLGETDQTRQQIYHELCDVKLDEEFITALRAATNGGWALGREEFKQDIAQALGRRVGPLPKGRPPRQPQGQQVA
;
A
#
# COMPACT_ATOMS: atom_id res chain seq x y z
N MET A 1 -9.88 17.79 -16.05
CA MET A 1 -10.66 17.79 -14.79
C MET A 1 -9.66 17.82 -13.63
N ALA A 2 -9.73 18.83 -12.75
CA ALA A 2 -8.85 18.91 -11.58
C ALA A 2 -9.11 17.67 -10.70
N ARG A 3 -8.05 16.89 -10.45
CA ARG A 3 -8.16 15.63 -9.72
C ARG A 3 -8.14 15.95 -8.23
N LEU A 4 -9.17 15.52 -7.49
CA LEU A 4 -9.29 15.71 -6.03
C LEU A 4 -7.94 15.47 -5.32
N GLY A 5 -7.59 16.41 -4.42
CA GLY A 5 -6.41 16.32 -3.57
C GLY A 5 -6.45 15.03 -2.74
N ARG A 6 -5.29 14.45 -2.43
CA ARG A 6 -5.25 13.29 -1.54
C ARG A 6 -5.15 13.81 -0.13
N ILE A 7 -6.25 13.74 0.60
CA ILE A 7 -6.26 13.99 2.03
C ILE A 7 -6.01 12.63 2.69
N PHE A 8 -4.99 12.57 3.54
CA PHE A 8 -4.61 11.41 4.33
C PHE A 8 -4.80 11.77 5.78
N LEU A 9 -5.34 10.85 6.58
CA LEU A 9 -5.38 11.06 8.01
C LEU A 9 -4.03 10.66 8.63
N PRO A 10 -3.44 11.51 9.48
CA PRO A 10 -2.32 11.14 10.34
C PRO A 10 -2.56 9.81 11.04
N GLU A 11 -1.51 9.01 11.19
CA GLU A 11 -1.51 7.73 11.93
C GLU A 11 -2.44 6.63 11.36
N GLN A 12 -3.09 6.86 10.21
CA GLN A 12 -3.92 5.84 9.55
C GLN A 12 -3.08 5.01 8.56
N PRO A 13 -3.02 3.68 8.70
CA PRO A 13 -2.34 2.82 7.74
C PRO A 13 -2.98 2.86 6.35
N LEU A 14 -2.10 2.85 5.34
CA LEU A 14 -2.43 2.93 3.94
C LEU A 14 -1.79 1.77 3.18
N HIS A 15 -2.57 1.13 2.31
CA HIS A 15 -2.03 0.27 1.27
C HIS A 15 -1.72 1.12 0.03
N VAL A 16 -0.45 1.14 -0.39
CA VAL A 16 0.04 1.98 -1.49
C VAL A 16 0.55 1.11 -2.64
N ILE A 17 0.21 1.49 -3.88
CA ILE A 17 0.71 0.85 -5.10
C ILE A 17 1.35 1.90 -6.00
N GLN A 18 2.59 1.66 -6.44
CA GLN A 18 3.20 2.40 -7.54
C GLN A 18 3.47 1.43 -8.70
N ARG A 19 3.07 1.77 -9.92
CA ARG A 19 3.11 0.85 -11.06
C ARG A 19 3.82 1.47 -12.25
N GLY A 20 4.60 0.65 -12.95
CA GLY A 20 5.23 1.02 -14.21
C GLY A 20 4.20 1.35 -15.28
N ASN A 21 4.50 2.35 -16.10
CA ASN A 21 3.68 2.70 -17.25
C ASN A 21 3.49 1.46 -18.14
N ASP A 22 2.27 1.22 -18.60
CA ASP A 22 1.93 0.07 -19.46
C ASP A 22 2.32 -1.28 -18.81
N ARG A 23 2.35 -1.35 -17.48
CA ARG A 23 2.79 -2.53 -16.69
C ARG A 23 4.19 -3.04 -17.04
N ARG A 24 5.01 -2.19 -17.66
CA ARG A 24 6.40 -2.52 -18.02
C ARG A 24 7.26 -2.66 -16.76
N PRO A 25 8.37 -3.41 -16.87
CA PRO A 25 9.34 -3.49 -15.79
C PRO A 25 9.81 -2.10 -15.35
N ILE A 26 9.97 -1.95 -14.05
CA ILE A 26 10.50 -0.76 -13.37
C ILE A 26 11.85 -1.05 -12.71
N PHE A 27 12.16 -2.32 -12.47
CA PHE A 27 13.47 -2.82 -12.03
C PHE A 27 14.02 -3.73 -13.12
N PHE A 28 15.26 -3.51 -13.52
CA PHE A 28 15.92 -4.21 -14.63
C PHE A 28 17.14 -5.01 -14.14
N ALA A 29 17.75 -4.61 -13.03
CA ALA A 29 18.85 -5.31 -12.39
C ALA A 29 18.71 -5.30 -10.85
N PRO A 30 19.41 -6.20 -10.12
CA PRO A 30 19.43 -6.21 -8.65
C PRO A 30 19.79 -4.86 -8.01
N ASP A 31 20.70 -4.08 -8.61
CA ASP A 31 21.08 -2.74 -8.12
C ASP A 31 19.87 -1.79 -8.07
N ASP A 32 18.96 -1.86 -9.04
CA ASP A 32 17.77 -1.00 -9.07
C ASP A 32 16.88 -1.20 -7.84
N TYR A 33 16.68 -2.46 -7.44
CA TYR A 33 15.91 -2.79 -6.25
C TYR A 33 16.60 -2.27 -4.99
N ALA A 34 17.92 -2.44 -4.90
CA ALA A 34 18.71 -1.97 -3.76
C ALA A 34 18.64 -0.44 -3.61
N ARG A 35 18.83 0.29 -4.71
CA ARG A 35 18.72 1.76 -4.78
C ARG A 35 17.33 2.26 -4.44
N TYR A 36 16.29 1.62 -4.96
CA TYR A 36 14.92 1.98 -4.64
C TYR A 36 14.64 1.82 -3.15
N ARG A 37 15.05 0.68 -2.55
CA ARG A 37 14.87 0.41 -1.13
C ARG A 37 15.63 1.41 -0.26
N GLU A 38 16.88 1.72 -0.61
CA GLU A 38 17.71 2.72 0.06
C GLU A 38 17.03 4.11 0.04
N TRP A 39 16.60 4.58 -1.14
CA TRP A 39 15.95 5.89 -1.26
C TRP A 39 14.56 5.91 -0.64
N LEU A 40 13.84 4.79 -0.62
CA LEU A 40 12.58 4.69 0.10
C LEU A 40 12.81 4.86 1.59
N HIS A 41 13.80 4.19 2.18
CA HIS A 41 14.17 4.35 3.58
C HIS A 41 14.55 5.80 3.91
N LEU A 42 15.46 6.40 3.14
CA LEU A 42 15.87 7.78 3.36
C LEU A 42 14.69 8.75 3.23
N ALA A 43 13.84 8.59 2.22
CA ALA A 43 12.68 9.43 2.04
C ALA A 43 11.64 9.24 3.15
N SER A 44 11.45 8.00 3.63
CA SER A 44 10.45 7.70 4.67
C SER A 44 10.87 8.27 6.01
N VAL A 45 12.16 8.18 6.37
CA VAL A 45 12.73 8.79 7.58
C VAL A 45 12.59 10.33 7.53
N VAL A 46 13.05 10.96 6.46
CA VAL A 46 13.05 12.43 6.32
C VAL A 46 11.64 13.02 6.41
N ASN A 47 10.63 12.32 5.86
CA ASN A 47 9.28 12.84 5.77
C ASN A 47 8.31 12.28 6.82
N GLY A 48 8.78 11.44 7.75
CA GLY A 48 7.95 10.87 8.81
C GLY A 48 6.89 9.89 8.28
N CYS A 49 7.30 8.90 7.48
CA CYS A 49 6.43 7.85 6.99
C CYS A 49 6.95 6.49 7.47
N ALA A 50 6.19 5.81 8.32
CA ALA A 50 6.55 4.48 8.80
C ALA A 50 6.19 3.44 7.71
N ILE A 51 7.14 2.60 7.34
CA ILE A 51 6.92 1.50 6.39
C ILE A 51 6.83 0.20 7.20
N HIS A 52 5.73 -0.53 7.08
CA HIS A 52 5.46 -1.72 7.88
C HIS A 52 5.64 -3.02 7.09
N ALA A 53 5.32 -2.98 5.81
CA ALA A 53 5.55 -4.07 4.87
C ALA A 53 5.77 -3.52 3.46
N TYR A 54 6.54 -4.23 2.66
CA TYR A 54 6.75 -3.91 1.25
C TYR A 54 6.97 -5.16 0.40
N VAL A 55 6.67 -5.02 -0.88
CA VAL A 55 7.26 -5.89 -1.91
C VAL A 55 7.57 -5.04 -3.15
N LEU A 56 8.77 -5.22 -3.67
CA LEU A 56 9.21 -4.63 -4.93
C LEU A 56 9.05 -5.71 -6.00
N MET A 57 7.98 -5.65 -6.79
CA MET A 57 7.74 -6.55 -7.91
C MET A 57 8.38 -5.98 -9.18
N PRO A 58 8.72 -6.80 -10.19
CA PRO A 58 9.41 -6.32 -11.40
C PRO A 58 8.77 -5.10 -12.08
N ASN A 59 7.44 -4.96 -12.05
CA ASN A 59 6.70 -3.88 -12.70
C ASN A 59 5.86 -3.00 -11.75
N HIS A 60 5.88 -3.26 -10.44
CA HIS A 60 5.15 -2.45 -9.47
C HIS A 60 5.67 -2.63 -8.04
N VAL A 61 5.31 -1.70 -7.17
CA VAL A 61 5.65 -1.73 -5.75
C VAL A 61 4.36 -1.71 -4.95
N HIS A 62 4.31 -2.53 -3.90
CA HIS A 62 3.29 -2.49 -2.87
C HIS A 62 3.92 -2.07 -1.53
N LEU A 63 3.29 -1.15 -0.80
CA LEU A 63 3.72 -0.72 0.52
C LEU A 63 2.52 -0.71 1.49
N LEU A 64 2.75 -1.08 2.74
CA LEU A 64 1.88 -0.80 3.88
C LEU A 64 2.56 0.28 4.71
N VAL A 65 1.94 1.45 4.78
CA VAL A 65 2.59 2.65 5.32
C VAL A 65 1.69 3.39 6.28
N THR A 66 2.24 3.98 7.34
CA THR A 66 1.52 4.90 8.21
C THR A 66 2.21 6.27 8.15
N PRO A 67 1.57 7.29 7.56
CA PRO A 67 2.10 8.64 7.53
C PRO A 67 1.90 9.30 8.90
N ARG A 68 2.92 9.99 9.40
CA ARG A 68 2.79 10.81 10.62
C ARG A 68 1.91 12.05 10.37
N ASP A 69 2.07 12.66 9.21
CA ASP A 69 1.38 13.89 8.82
C ASP A 69 0.71 13.70 7.44
N GLU A 70 -0.27 14.55 7.10
CA GLU A 70 -1.01 14.44 5.83
C GLU A 70 -0.09 14.47 4.58
N ASP A 71 1.02 15.20 4.69
CA ASP A 71 2.02 15.38 3.65
C ASP A 71 3.12 14.31 3.64
N SER A 72 3.24 13.47 4.67
CA SER A 72 4.36 12.54 4.84
C SER A 72 4.48 11.57 3.67
N LEU A 73 3.36 10.93 3.28
CA LEU A 73 3.35 10.01 2.16
C LEU A 73 3.57 10.72 0.80
N PRO A 74 2.86 11.82 0.47
CA PRO A 74 3.15 12.61 -0.73
C PRO A 74 4.62 12.98 -0.89
N LYS A 75 5.24 13.55 0.15
CA LYS A 75 6.65 13.98 0.11
C LYS A 75 7.61 12.79 0.00
N THR A 76 7.32 11.68 0.70
CA THR A 76 8.09 10.43 0.59
C THR A 76 8.10 9.92 -0.86
N MET A 77 6.92 9.73 -1.46
CA MET A 77 6.79 9.20 -2.82
C MET A 77 7.34 10.15 -3.89
N GLN A 78 7.23 11.46 -3.68
CA GLN A 78 7.81 12.46 -4.57
C GLN A 78 9.34 12.43 -4.52
N SER A 79 9.94 12.42 -3.33
CA SER A 79 11.39 12.36 -3.14
C SER A 79 11.97 11.08 -3.77
N LEU A 80 11.36 9.94 -3.46
CA LEU A 80 11.72 8.63 -4.02
C LEU A 80 11.61 8.63 -5.56
N GLY A 81 10.46 9.04 -6.09
CA GLY A 81 10.22 9.06 -7.53
C GLY A 81 11.21 9.93 -8.29
N ARG A 82 11.57 11.11 -7.75
CA ARG A 82 12.55 12.01 -8.37
C ARG A 82 13.94 11.40 -8.47
N ARG A 83 14.40 10.69 -7.43
CA ARG A 83 15.71 10.03 -7.43
C ARG A 83 15.72 8.80 -8.33
N TYR A 84 14.72 7.95 -8.19
CA TYR A 84 14.67 6.67 -8.89
C TYR A 84 14.46 6.79 -10.39
N VAL A 85 13.56 7.69 -10.85
CA VAL A 85 13.36 7.92 -12.28
C VAL A 85 14.64 8.44 -12.93
N ARG A 86 15.38 9.32 -12.25
CA ARG A 86 16.67 9.83 -12.74
C ARG A 86 17.70 8.73 -12.86
N HIS A 87 17.83 7.87 -11.84
CA HIS A 87 18.71 6.70 -11.86
C HIS A 87 18.42 5.82 -13.06
N VAL A 88 17.18 5.37 -13.22
CA VAL A 88 16.80 4.49 -14.34
C VAL A 88 17.03 5.17 -15.69
N ASN A 89 16.66 6.44 -15.83
CA ASN A 89 16.87 7.16 -17.09
C ASN A 89 18.35 7.28 -17.45
N TRP A 90 19.21 7.55 -16.47
CA TRP A 90 20.65 7.63 -16.68
C TRP A 90 21.26 6.26 -16.95
N SER A 91 21.01 5.26 -16.11
CA SER A 91 21.59 3.91 -16.19
C SER A 91 21.21 3.16 -17.46
N TYR A 92 20.03 3.43 -18.01
CA TYR A 92 19.48 2.70 -19.17
C TYR A 92 19.29 3.56 -20.42
N GLY A 93 19.80 4.80 -20.44
CA GLY A 93 19.68 5.70 -21.61
C GLY A 93 18.23 6.03 -21.98
N ARG A 94 17.33 6.11 -20.98
CA ARG A 94 15.90 6.37 -21.17
C ARG A 94 15.56 7.83 -20.89
N SER A 95 14.38 8.25 -21.34
CA SER A 95 13.82 9.58 -21.05
C SER A 95 12.34 9.48 -20.68
N GLY A 96 11.83 10.51 -19.99
CA GLY A 96 10.41 10.63 -19.64
C GLY A 96 10.03 9.93 -18.34
N THR A 97 8.72 9.71 -18.16
CA THR A 97 8.17 9.02 -16.97
C THR A 97 8.26 7.51 -17.12
N MET A 98 8.54 6.82 -16.02
CA MET A 98 8.44 5.36 -15.94
C MET A 98 7.13 4.88 -15.30
N TRP A 99 6.37 5.78 -14.67
CA TRP A 99 5.20 5.43 -13.87
C TRP A 99 3.90 5.63 -14.63
N GLU A 100 2.86 4.84 -14.33
CA GLU A 100 1.48 4.95 -14.82
C GLU A 100 0.73 6.15 -14.16
N GLY A 101 1.43 7.27 -13.98
CA GLY A 101 1.00 8.42 -13.19
C GLY A 101 1.36 8.32 -11.71
N ARG A 102 0.53 8.95 -10.86
CA ARG A 102 0.73 8.96 -9.40
C ARG A 102 0.50 7.56 -8.81
N TYR A 103 1.20 7.22 -7.72
CA TYR A 103 0.91 6.05 -6.88
C TYR A 103 -0.58 5.99 -6.49
N ARG A 104 -1.16 4.83 -6.20
CA ARG A 104 -2.54 4.68 -5.68
C ARG A 104 -2.47 4.33 -4.20
N ALA A 105 -3.48 4.69 -3.41
CA ALA A 105 -3.48 4.47 -1.97
C ALA A 105 -4.90 4.22 -1.44
N ALA A 106 -5.08 3.24 -0.55
CA ALA A 106 -6.33 3.03 0.20
C ALA A 106 -6.08 3.11 1.70
N MET A 107 -6.97 3.78 2.42
CA MET A 107 -7.01 3.78 3.89
C MET A 107 -7.56 2.45 4.36
N LEU A 108 -6.93 1.85 5.37
CA LEU A 108 -7.31 0.55 5.90
C LEU A 108 -7.87 0.72 7.31
N ASP A 109 -8.99 0.10 7.62
CA ASP A 109 -9.37 -0.17 9.01
C ASP A 109 -8.25 -1.00 9.65
N THR A 110 -7.56 -0.39 10.61
CA THR A 110 -6.34 -0.93 11.23
C THR A 110 -6.61 -2.25 11.95
N GLU A 111 -7.76 -2.37 12.60
CA GLU A 111 -8.12 -3.57 13.36
C GLU A 111 -8.33 -4.76 12.43
N MET A 112 -9.08 -4.53 11.35
CA MET A 112 -9.52 -5.60 10.47
C MET A 112 -8.49 -5.94 9.38
N PHE A 113 -7.82 -4.93 8.83
CA PHE A 113 -7.13 -5.08 7.55
C PHE A 113 -5.63 -4.83 7.59
N PHE A 114 -5.06 -4.42 8.73
CA PHE A 114 -3.61 -4.22 8.83
C PHE A 114 -2.82 -5.50 8.54
N LEU A 115 -3.04 -6.57 9.32
CA LEU A 115 -2.32 -7.84 9.16
C LEU A 115 -2.69 -8.57 7.85
N PRO A 116 -3.97 -8.66 7.44
CA PRO A 116 -4.32 -9.20 6.12
C PRO A 116 -3.65 -8.46 4.95
N CYS A 117 -3.54 -7.12 5.03
CA CYS A 117 -2.85 -6.34 4.02
C CYS A 117 -1.34 -6.61 4.00
N SER A 118 -0.70 -6.68 5.18
CA SER A 118 0.72 -7.04 5.29
C SER A 118 1.02 -8.37 4.59
N ARG A 119 0.23 -9.40 4.89
CA ARG A 119 0.28 -10.72 4.23
C ARG A 119 0.04 -10.62 2.73
N TYR A 120 -0.96 -9.84 2.32
CA TYR A 120 -1.24 -9.63 0.89
C TYR A 120 -0.04 -9.03 0.16
N ILE A 121 0.67 -8.10 0.77
CA ILE A 121 1.84 -7.48 0.16
C ILE A 121 2.96 -8.52 0.01
N GLU A 122 3.35 -9.17 1.11
CA GLU A 122 4.51 -10.05 1.13
C GLU A 122 4.31 -11.36 0.36
N MET A 123 3.07 -11.86 0.28
CA MET A 123 2.74 -13.07 -0.49
C MET A 123 2.56 -12.79 -1.99
N ASN A 124 2.76 -11.56 -2.47
CA ASN A 124 2.61 -11.22 -3.88
C ASN A 124 3.53 -12.04 -4.82
N PRO A 125 4.82 -12.26 -4.52
CA PRO A 125 5.70 -13.07 -5.35
C PRO A 125 5.24 -14.52 -5.51
N VAL A 126 4.67 -15.10 -4.44
CA VAL A 126 4.09 -16.45 -4.45
C VAL A 126 2.83 -16.48 -5.31
N ARG A 127 1.89 -15.53 -5.11
CA ARG A 127 0.67 -15.43 -5.93
C ARG A 127 0.95 -15.17 -7.41
N ALA A 128 2.07 -14.51 -7.71
CA ALA A 128 2.53 -14.24 -9.07
C ALA A 128 3.34 -15.40 -9.66
N ASN A 129 3.50 -16.52 -8.94
CA ASN A 129 4.28 -17.69 -9.32
C ASN A 129 5.76 -17.36 -9.65
N ILE A 130 6.33 -16.32 -9.02
CA ILE A 130 7.75 -15.98 -9.17
C ILE A 130 8.63 -16.88 -8.29
N VAL A 131 8.15 -17.20 -7.10
CA VAL A 131 8.80 -18.09 -6.14
C VAL A 131 7.78 -19.03 -5.51
N LYS A 132 8.24 -20.16 -4.97
CA LYS A 132 7.39 -21.11 -4.24
C LYS A 132 7.11 -20.65 -2.81
N HIS A 133 8.12 -20.11 -2.12
CA HIS A 133 7.98 -19.61 -0.76
C HIS A 133 8.32 -18.12 -0.69
N ALA A 134 7.59 -17.35 0.13
CA ALA A 134 7.79 -15.90 0.23
C ALA A 134 9.20 -15.52 0.70
N ARG A 135 9.80 -16.33 1.58
CA ARG A 135 11.20 -16.18 2.01
C ARG A 135 12.21 -16.25 0.87
N ASP A 136 11.88 -16.85 -0.27
CA ASP A 136 12.80 -16.97 -1.40
C ASP A 136 12.86 -15.66 -2.21
N TYR A 137 11.94 -14.72 -1.98
CA TYR A 137 11.91 -13.43 -2.66
C TYR A 137 12.52 -12.31 -1.80
N GLN A 138 13.80 -12.02 -2.04
CA GLN A 138 14.60 -11.08 -1.25
C GLN A 138 14.12 -9.61 -1.30
N TRP A 139 13.32 -9.23 -2.29
CA TRP A 139 12.84 -7.85 -2.46
C TRP A 139 11.49 -7.61 -1.79
N SER A 140 11.31 -8.18 -0.60
CA SER A 140 10.13 -8.02 0.24
C SER A 140 10.49 -7.97 1.71
N SER A 141 9.57 -7.46 2.51
CA SER A 141 9.69 -7.41 3.97
C SER A 141 9.42 -8.74 4.68
N PHE A 142 9.06 -9.81 3.95
CA PHE A 142 8.68 -11.10 4.54
C PHE A 142 9.77 -11.63 5.48
N ARG A 143 11.04 -11.58 5.06
CA ARG A 143 12.16 -12.05 5.89
C ARG A 143 12.32 -11.27 7.19
N ALA A 144 12.03 -9.97 7.17
CA ALA A 144 12.07 -9.16 8.37
C ALA A 144 10.90 -9.49 9.31
N ASN A 145 9.68 -9.52 8.77
CA ASN A 145 8.47 -9.70 9.57
C ASN A 145 8.23 -11.16 10.01
N ALA A 146 8.65 -12.16 9.25
CA ALA A 146 8.40 -13.57 9.52
C ALA A 146 9.66 -14.37 9.92
N CYS A 147 10.86 -13.94 9.51
CA CYS A 147 12.09 -14.69 9.74
C CYS A 147 13.09 -13.99 10.68
N GLY A 148 12.77 -12.77 11.15
CA GLY A 148 13.59 -12.02 12.09
C GLY A 148 14.85 -11.40 11.49
N GLU A 149 14.94 -11.28 10.16
CA GLU A 149 16.05 -10.55 9.54
C GLU A 149 15.95 -9.04 9.84
N HIS A 150 17.08 -8.41 10.13
CA HIS A 150 17.10 -6.98 10.40
C HIS A 150 16.89 -6.17 9.12
N ASP A 151 15.87 -5.32 9.10
CA ASP A 151 15.58 -4.40 7.99
C ASP A 151 15.30 -2.98 8.53
N MET A 152 16.23 -2.05 8.29
CA MET A 152 16.10 -0.65 8.69
C MET A 152 14.91 0.09 8.04
N LEU A 153 14.38 -0.42 6.94
CA LEU A 153 13.19 0.15 6.31
C LEU A 153 11.92 -0.15 7.13
N ILE A 154 11.91 -1.26 7.87
CA ILE A 154 10.71 -1.73 8.56
C ILE A 154 10.57 -1.09 9.94
N THR A 155 9.42 -0.46 10.15
CA THR A 155 8.96 0.01 11.45
C THR A 155 7.85 -0.93 11.93
N PRO A 156 8.03 -1.72 12.99
CA PRO A 156 6.98 -2.62 13.46
C PRO A 156 5.77 -1.83 13.98
N HIS A 157 4.58 -2.12 13.47
CA HIS A 157 3.31 -1.50 13.91
C HIS A 157 2.76 -2.16 15.17
N ALA A 158 1.90 -1.46 15.92
CA ALA A 158 1.27 -1.99 17.14
C ALA A 158 0.53 -3.32 16.91
N LYS A 159 -0.16 -3.48 15.77
CA LYS A 159 -0.84 -4.74 15.39
C LYS A 159 0.10 -5.91 15.22
N TYR A 160 1.29 -5.68 14.67
CA TYR A 160 2.32 -6.71 14.56
C TYR A 160 2.93 -7.01 15.94
N ARG A 161 3.24 -5.96 16.72
CA ARG A 161 3.76 -6.12 18.09
C ARG A 161 2.78 -6.84 19.02
N GLY A 162 1.48 -6.69 18.78
CA GLY A 162 0.42 -7.38 19.53
C GLY A 162 0.31 -8.87 19.23
N LEU A 163 1.03 -9.42 18.23
CA LEU A 163 1.00 -10.85 17.94
C LEU A 163 1.63 -11.70 19.04
N GLY A 164 2.60 -11.17 19.78
CA GLY A 164 3.29 -11.91 20.83
C GLY A 164 4.15 -11.01 21.72
N GLU A 165 4.58 -11.51 22.86
CA GLU A 165 5.38 -10.76 23.83
C GLU A 165 6.83 -10.62 23.39
N THR A 166 7.39 -11.65 22.75
CA THR A 166 8.75 -11.69 22.23
C THR A 166 8.78 -11.57 20.71
N ASP A 167 9.91 -11.15 20.15
CA ASP A 167 10.09 -11.09 18.70
C ASP A 167 9.97 -12.47 18.05
N GLN A 168 10.47 -13.53 18.69
CA GLN A 168 10.35 -14.90 18.21
C GLN A 168 8.88 -15.34 18.12
N THR A 169 8.08 -15.06 19.16
CA THR A 169 6.65 -15.40 19.15
C THR A 169 5.88 -14.62 18.09
N ARG A 170 6.19 -13.33 17.91
CA ARG A 170 5.58 -12.50 16.84
C ARG A 170 5.89 -13.02 15.46
N GLN A 171 7.15 -13.34 15.20
CA GLN A 171 7.63 -13.86 13.91
C GLN A 171 6.96 -15.20 13.59
N GLN A 172 6.89 -16.11 14.56
CA GLN A 172 6.25 -17.41 14.41
C GLN A 172 4.76 -17.28 14.07
N ILE A 173 4.01 -16.50 14.86
CA ILE A 173 2.57 -16.28 14.61
C ILE A 173 2.36 -15.58 13.26
N TYR A 174 3.19 -14.60 12.93
CA TYR A 174 3.10 -13.92 11.64
C TYR A 174 3.38 -14.85 10.46
N HIS A 175 4.36 -15.75 10.59
CA HIS A 175 4.64 -16.79 9.60
C HIS A 175 3.43 -17.71 9.41
N GLU A 176 2.86 -18.24 10.49
CA GLU A 176 1.66 -19.09 10.46
C GLU A 176 0.47 -18.39 9.81
N LEU A 177 0.29 -17.09 10.08
CA LEU A 177 -0.72 -16.29 9.41
C LEU A 177 -0.48 -16.24 7.88
N CYS A 178 0.77 -16.11 7.41
CA CYS A 178 1.08 -16.11 5.98
C CYS A 178 0.82 -17.47 5.29
N ASP A 179 0.87 -18.58 6.02
CA ASP A 179 0.58 -19.91 5.48
C ASP A 179 -0.93 -20.13 5.23
N VAL A 180 -1.78 -19.39 5.94
CA VAL A 180 -3.22 -19.40 5.70
C VAL A 180 -3.54 -18.64 4.40
N LYS A 181 -4.36 -19.23 3.52
CA LYS A 181 -4.82 -18.55 2.31
C LYS A 181 -5.65 -17.32 2.66
N LEU A 182 -5.35 -16.18 2.01
CA LEU A 182 -6.20 -14.99 2.09
C LEU A 182 -7.50 -15.22 1.33
N ASP A 183 -8.59 -14.70 1.90
CA ASP A 183 -9.89 -14.70 1.26
C ASP A 183 -9.89 -13.87 -0.05
N GLU A 184 -10.53 -14.42 -1.08
CA GLU A 184 -10.61 -13.80 -2.41
C GLU A 184 -11.52 -12.57 -2.40
N GLU A 185 -12.53 -12.51 -1.54
CA GLU A 185 -13.38 -11.33 -1.37
C GLU A 185 -12.56 -10.17 -0.79
N PHE A 186 -11.77 -10.42 0.26
CA PHE A 186 -10.80 -9.45 0.77
C PHE A 186 -9.82 -8.96 -0.30
N ILE A 187 -9.20 -9.87 -1.07
CA ILE A 187 -8.25 -9.49 -2.14
C ILE A 187 -8.92 -8.57 -3.16
N THR A 188 -10.14 -8.91 -3.55
CA THR A 188 -10.94 -8.13 -4.52
C THR A 188 -11.27 -6.75 -3.96
N ALA A 189 -11.72 -6.68 -2.71
CA ALA A 189 -12.05 -5.43 -2.03
C ALA A 189 -10.82 -4.53 -1.86
N LEU A 190 -9.68 -5.07 -1.44
CA LEU A 190 -8.42 -4.35 -1.30
C LEU A 190 -7.95 -3.74 -2.63
N ARG A 191 -7.99 -4.53 -3.71
CA ARG A 191 -7.63 -4.05 -5.05
C ARG A 191 -8.58 -2.94 -5.52
N ALA A 192 -9.89 -3.10 -5.32
CA ALA A 192 -10.88 -2.10 -5.68
C ALA A 192 -10.67 -0.79 -4.91
N ALA A 193 -10.51 -0.88 -3.58
CA ALA A 193 -10.27 0.27 -2.73
C ALA A 193 -8.99 1.01 -3.13
N THR A 194 -7.88 0.27 -3.31
CA THR A 194 -6.58 0.88 -3.63
C THR A 194 -6.60 1.56 -4.99
N ASN A 195 -7.19 0.92 -6.00
CA ASN A 195 -7.29 1.49 -7.34
C ASN A 195 -8.18 2.74 -7.39
N GLY A 196 -9.24 2.75 -6.58
CA GLY A 196 -10.18 3.86 -6.49
C GLY A 196 -9.74 4.99 -5.57
N GLY A 197 -8.80 4.76 -4.66
CA GLY A 197 -8.41 5.76 -3.66
C GLY A 197 -9.36 5.81 -2.44
N TRP A 198 -9.96 4.67 -2.09
CA TRP A 198 -11.06 4.56 -1.13
C TRP A 198 -10.60 4.00 0.22
N ALA A 199 -11.46 4.14 1.23
CA ALA A 199 -11.31 3.45 2.50
C ALA A 199 -11.80 2.00 2.38
N LEU A 200 -11.03 1.07 2.96
CA LEU A 200 -11.38 -0.33 3.15
C LEU A 200 -11.58 -0.57 4.65
N GLY A 201 -12.80 -0.87 5.06
CA GLY A 201 -13.18 -0.96 6.47
C GLY A 201 -14.65 -1.29 6.62
N ARG A 202 -15.11 -1.42 7.86
CA ARG A 202 -16.54 -1.44 8.18
C ARG A 202 -17.21 -0.12 7.80
N GLU A 203 -18.54 -0.11 7.74
CA GLU A 203 -19.29 1.10 7.39
C GLU A 203 -19.08 2.21 8.43
N GLU A 204 -18.98 1.88 9.72
CA GLU A 204 -18.62 2.81 10.80
C GLU A 204 -17.30 3.53 10.50
N PHE A 205 -16.24 2.76 10.22
CA PHE A 205 -14.93 3.30 9.83
C PHE A 205 -15.04 4.20 8.60
N LYS A 206 -15.76 3.79 7.55
CA LYS A 206 -15.91 4.64 6.36
C LYS A 206 -16.65 5.94 6.67
N GLN A 207 -17.64 5.92 7.56
CA GLN A 207 -18.37 7.12 7.98
C GLN A 207 -17.44 8.07 8.74
N ASP A 208 -16.67 7.56 9.71
CA ASP A 208 -15.71 8.36 10.50
C ASP A 208 -14.67 9.04 9.59
N ILE A 209 -14.09 8.28 8.66
CA ILE A 209 -13.11 8.82 7.71
C ILE A 209 -13.75 9.84 6.76
N ALA A 210 -15.00 9.60 6.31
CA ALA A 210 -15.69 10.55 5.45
C ALA A 210 -15.98 11.88 6.16
N GLN A 211 -16.37 11.80 7.44
CA GLN A 211 -16.60 12.97 8.28
C GLN A 211 -15.30 13.73 8.52
N ALA A 212 -14.22 13.04 8.91
CA ALA A 212 -12.93 13.65 9.17
C ALA A 212 -12.33 14.34 7.93
N LEU A 213 -12.52 13.75 6.75
CA LEU A 213 -11.97 14.29 5.49
C LEU A 213 -12.90 15.27 4.78
N GLY A 214 -14.12 15.49 5.27
CA GLY A 214 -15.13 16.32 4.60
C GLY A 214 -15.44 15.86 3.17
N ARG A 215 -15.22 14.59 2.85
CA ARG A 215 -15.34 14.06 1.49
C ARG A 215 -15.73 12.59 1.50
N ARG A 216 -16.13 12.12 0.33
CA ARG A 216 -16.49 10.73 0.12
C ARG A 216 -15.29 9.78 0.09
N VAL A 217 -15.44 8.63 0.72
CA VAL A 217 -14.40 7.59 0.86
C VAL A 217 -14.72 6.27 0.16
N GLY A 218 -15.70 6.27 -0.75
CA GLY A 218 -16.11 5.10 -1.53
C GLY A 218 -16.76 5.46 -2.88
N PRO A 219 -16.92 4.49 -3.80
CA PRO A 219 -17.45 4.70 -5.15
C PRO A 219 -18.98 4.84 -5.17
N LEU A 220 -19.55 5.60 -6.14
CA LEU A 220 -21.01 5.80 -6.21
C LEU A 220 -21.69 4.45 -6.42
N PRO A 221 -22.86 4.19 -5.81
CA PRO A 221 -23.67 3.04 -6.19
C PRO A 221 -23.79 3.04 -7.72
N LYS A 222 -23.48 1.90 -8.35
CA LYS A 222 -23.63 1.77 -9.80
C LYS A 222 -25.13 1.74 -10.13
N GLY A 223 -25.63 2.75 -10.83
CA GLY A 223 -27.02 2.82 -11.28
C GLY A 223 -27.52 4.26 -11.42
N ARG A 224 -28.58 4.44 -12.23
CA ARG A 224 -29.32 5.72 -12.28
C ARG A 224 -29.97 5.96 -10.91
N PRO A 225 -29.89 7.18 -10.34
CA PRO A 225 -30.63 7.50 -9.13
C PRO A 225 -32.11 7.15 -9.32
N PRO A 226 -32.77 6.52 -8.34
CA PRO A 226 -34.21 6.27 -8.43
C PRO A 226 -34.93 7.61 -8.65
N ARG A 227 -35.87 7.64 -9.61
CA ARG A 227 -36.73 8.81 -9.83
C ARG A 227 -37.45 9.10 -8.51
N GLN A 228 -37.26 10.30 -7.96
CA GLN A 228 -38.09 10.76 -6.85
C GLN A 228 -39.55 10.76 -7.32
N PRO A 229 -40.49 10.18 -6.55
CA PRO A 229 -41.90 10.33 -6.87
C PRO A 229 -42.24 11.82 -6.83
N GLN A 230 -42.69 12.36 -7.97
CA GLN A 230 -43.27 13.70 -8.01
C GLN A 230 -44.46 13.68 -7.05
N GLY A 231 -44.35 14.48 -5.97
CA GLY A 231 -45.44 14.66 -5.04
C GLY A 231 -46.69 15.07 -5.82
N GLN A 232 -47.77 14.30 -5.65
CA GLN A 232 -49.10 14.74 -6.03
C GLN A 232 -49.36 16.05 -5.29
N GLN A 233 -49.38 17.16 -6.03
CA GLN A 233 -50.06 18.36 -5.56
C GLN A 233 -51.53 17.97 -5.43
N VAL A 234 -51.97 17.80 -4.19
CA VAL A 234 -53.38 17.71 -3.83
C VAL A 234 -53.96 19.10 -4.06
N ALA A 235 -54.91 19.19 -5.00
CA ALA A 235 -55.81 20.32 -5.13
C ALA A 235 -57.03 20.09 -4.22
#